data_AF-A0A7J2XAD7-F1
#
_entry.id   AF-A0A7J2XAD7-F1
#
_cell.length_a   1.000
_cell.length_b   1.000
_cell.length_c   1.000
_cell.angle_alpha   90.00
_cell.angle_beta   90.00
_cell.angle_gamma   90.00
#
_symmetry.space_group_name_H-M   'P 1'
#
loop_
_entity.id
_entity.type
_entity.pdbx_description
1 polymer ?
#
loop_
_entity_poly.entity_id
_entity_poly.type
_entity_poly.pdbx_seq_one_letter_code
_entity_poly.pdbx_strand_id
1 'polypeptide(L)'
;MRFHLKARLKLSRPIDKAILSKEIDDFNHQLMERSEASIEEWDLKENILDLSIVSGTRRRAHDILLNFSNVLSRKLGKAYKVGIRGIDVYLYEIRFSLDREPLHDIVIPFADVQIEGKEVRMVLRDTSEEFLRKNYVDRMIRLVREKVENQYYEGKGEFWKLIWRSEEKDPVWNRDPTEEMLKRGWLVQGPTKGKWFYRPQAAAILRAMERIAIEEVLKPLGFQEVIESHIVPFDIWLKTGHLEGMPGEIYYVCEPRSRDVKEWERFIDLVKITREVPEDELRRNLSLPRAGICYAQCPV
;
A
#
# COMPACT_ATOMS: atom_id res chain seq x y z
N MET A 1 4.87 -5.77 -24.14
CA MET A 1 3.74 -5.22 -23.36
C MET A 1 3.05 -4.15 -24.18
N ARG A 2 1.73 -4.19 -24.25
CA ARG A 2 0.87 -3.32 -25.05
C ARG A 2 -0.22 -2.72 -24.17
N PHE A 3 -0.56 -1.48 -24.43
CA PHE A 3 -1.59 -0.73 -23.74
C PHE A 3 -2.64 -0.30 -24.76
N HIS A 4 -3.90 -0.49 -24.42
CA HIS A 4 -5.03 -0.02 -25.20
C HIS A 4 -5.99 0.71 -24.27
N LEU A 5 -6.16 2.00 -24.50
CA LEU A 5 -6.96 2.87 -23.65
C LEU A 5 -8.03 3.54 -24.49
N LYS A 6 -9.28 3.44 -24.05
CA LYS A 6 -10.39 4.20 -24.60
C LYS A 6 -10.89 5.22 -23.59
N ALA A 7 -10.94 6.48 -24.02
CA ALA A 7 -11.26 7.61 -23.17
C ALA A 7 -12.21 8.57 -23.85
N ARG A 8 -12.79 9.41 -23.00
CA ARG A 8 -13.68 10.49 -23.35
C ARG A 8 -13.15 11.80 -22.79
N LEU A 9 -12.96 12.78 -23.67
CA LEU A 9 -12.62 14.14 -23.31
C LEU A 9 -13.87 15.01 -23.43
N LYS A 10 -14.26 15.66 -22.33
CA LYS A 10 -15.38 16.60 -22.31
C LYS A 10 -14.87 18.00 -22.63
N LEU A 11 -15.32 18.58 -23.73
CA LEU A 11 -15.01 19.95 -24.14
C LEU A 11 -16.03 20.93 -23.56
N SER A 12 -15.60 22.16 -23.29
CA SER A 12 -16.48 23.20 -22.76
C SER A 12 -17.52 23.70 -23.75
N ARG A 13 -17.26 23.55 -25.06
CA ARG A 13 -18.12 23.96 -26.17
C ARG A 13 -17.90 23.01 -27.35
N PRO A 14 -18.89 22.86 -28.25
CA PRO A 14 -18.71 22.15 -29.52
C PRO A 14 -17.63 22.80 -30.37
N ILE A 15 -16.92 22.00 -31.16
CA ILE A 15 -15.89 22.46 -32.11
C ILE A 15 -16.04 21.71 -33.43
N ASP A 16 -15.57 22.31 -34.53
CA ASP A 16 -15.54 21.66 -35.83
C ASP A 16 -14.62 20.42 -35.79
N LYS A 17 -15.14 19.31 -36.32
CA LYS A 17 -14.42 18.03 -36.48
C LYS A 17 -13.15 18.18 -37.32
N ALA A 18 -13.14 19.07 -38.32
CA ALA A 18 -11.97 19.31 -39.17
C ALA A 18 -10.77 19.88 -38.40
N ILE A 19 -11.02 20.73 -37.41
CA ILE A 19 -9.97 21.31 -36.55
C ILE A 19 -9.34 20.22 -35.69
N LEU A 20 -10.17 19.36 -35.08
CA LEU A 20 -9.69 18.25 -34.25
C LEU A 20 -8.91 17.22 -35.07
N SER A 21 -9.34 16.92 -36.29
CA SER A 21 -8.63 16.00 -37.17
C SER A 21 -7.19 16.45 -37.38
N LYS A 22 -6.99 17.71 -37.75
CA LYS A 22 -5.65 18.27 -37.97
C LYS A 22 -4.78 18.19 -36.70
N GLU A 23 -5.36 18.51 -35.55
CA GLU A 23 -4.64 18.47 -34.27
C GLU A 23 -4.26 17.05 -33.84
N ILE A 24 -5.11 16.07 -34.12
CA ILE A 24 -4.85 14.64 -33.85
C ILE A 24 -3.77 14.12 -34.81
N ASP A 25 -3.84 14.47 -36.09
CA ASP A 25 -2.85 14.05 -37.09
C ASP A 25 -1.46 14.62 -36.78
N ASP A 26 -1.38 15.92 -36.48
CA ASP A 26 -0.14 16.59 -36.07
C ASP A 26 0.46 15.93 -34.81
N PHE A 27 -0.40 15.57 -33.84
CA PHE A 27 0.02 14.92 -32.61
C PHE A 27 0.47 13.47 -32.83
N ASN A 28 -0.26 12.70 -33.64
CA ASN A 28 0.09 11.34 -34.03
C ASN A 28 1.43 11.28 -34.77
N HIS A 29 1.70 12.22 -35.68
CA HIS A 29 2.99 12.30 -36.38
C HIS A 29 4.15 12.48 -35.38
N GLN A 30 4.01 13.39 -34.42
CA GLN A 30 5.01 13.63 -33.38
C GLN A 30 5.18 12.42 -32.43
N LEU A 31 4.11 11.65 -32.22
CA LEU A 31 4.12 10.44 -31.39
C LEU A 31 4.83 9.29 -32.06
N MET A 32 4.54 9.03 -33.35
CA MET A 32 5.15 7.94 -34.11
C MET A 32 6.66 8.12 -34.26
N GLU A 33 7.16 9.35 -34.41
CA GLU A 33 8.59 9.63 -34.44
C GLU A 33 9.31 9.29 -33.12
N ARG A 34 8.59 9.33 -32.00
CA ARG A 34 9.18 9.25 -30.64
C ARG A 34 8.84 7.95 -29.91
N SER A 35 7.84 7.20 -30.37
CA SER A 35 7.33 6.00 -29.71
C SER A 35 6.43 5.17 -30.63
N GLU A 36 6.35 3.88 -30.36
CA GLU A 36 5.33 2.98 -30.92
C GLU A 36 3.97 3.25 -30.25
N ALA A 37 3.36 4.39 -30.57
CA ALA A 37 2.06 4.76 -30.04
C ALA A 37 1.29 5.64 -31.02
N SER A 38 -0.03 5.47 -31.03
CA SER A 38 -0.94 6.19 -31.92
C SER A 38 -2.33 6.31 -31.30
N ILE A 39 -3.02 7.38 -31.66
CA ILE A 39 -4.47 7.49 -31.54
C ILE A 39 -5.05 6.81 -32.79
N GLU A 40 -5.61 5.61 -32.63
CA GLU A 40 -6.09 4.77 -33.75
C GLU A 40 -7.52 5.14 -34.18
N GLU A 41 -8.39 5.43 -33.22
CA GLU A 41 -9.79 5.78 -33.47
C GLU A 41 -10.16 7.02 -32.68
N TRP A 42 -10.96 7.90 -33.27
CA TRP A 42 -11.56 9.01 -32.55
C TRP A 42 -12.89 9.40 -33.19
N ASP A 43 -13.82 9.88 -32.37
CA ASP A 43 -15.08 10.45 -32.82
C ASP A 43 -15.48 11.63 -31.95
N LEU A 44 -16.14 12.61 -32.57
CA LEU A 44 -16.65 13.80 -31.88
C LEU A 44 -18.17 13.81 -31.97
N LYS A 45 -18.82 13.76 -30.81
CA LYS A 45 -20.27 13.95 -30.69
C LYS A 45 -20.52 15.17 -29.81
N GLU A 46 -21.04 16.23 -30.43
CA GLU A 46 -21.27 17.53 -29.80
C GLU A 46 -19.99 18.14 -29.18
N ASN A 47 -19.85 18.04 -27.86
CA ASN A 47 -18.70 18.50 -27.09
C ASN A 47 -17.91 17.34 -26.45
N ILE A 48 -18.14 16.11 -26.91
CA ILE A 48 -17.53 14.91 -26.36
C ILE A 48 -16.64 14.27 -27.43
N LEU A 49 -15.33 14.23 -27.16
CA LEU A 49 -14.34 13.56 -27.99
C LEU A 49 -14.04 12.19 -27.39
N ASP A 50 -14.54 11.14 -28.04
CA ASP A 50 -14.16 9.76 -27.75
C ASP A 50 -12.90 9.40 -28.55
N LEU A 51 -11.94 8.73 -27.92
CA LEU A 51 -10.68 8.37 -28.55
C LEU A 51 -10.12 7.03 -28.04
N SER A 52 -9.37 6.36 -28.90
CA SER A 52 -8.70 5.08 -28.67
C SER A 52 -7.19 5.26 -28.87
N ILE A 53 -6.42 5.08 -27.80
CA ILE A 53 -4.96 5.17 -27.81
C ILE A 53 -4.38 3.77 -27.65
N VAL A 54 -3.46 3.41 -28.54
CA VAL A 54 -2.64 2.21 -28.42
C VAL A 54 -1.19 2.62 -28.21
N SER A 55 -0.50 1.95 -27.29
CA SER A 55 0.92 2.23 -27.03
C SER A 55 1.71 1.01 -26.61
N GLY A 56 3.01 1.04 -26.87
CA GLY A 56 4.00 0.06 -26.40
C GLY A 56 4.58 0.38 -25.02
N THR A 57 5.81 -0.09 -24.76
CA THR A 57 6.47 0.05 -23.46
C THR A 57 7.06 1.43 -23.18
N ARG A 58 7.50 2.15 -24.22
CA ARG A 58 8.25 3.41 -24.11
C ARG A 58 7.43 4.58 -23.56
N ARG A 59 6.15 4.65 -23.90
CA ARG A 59 5.17 5.58 -23.33
C ARG A 59 3.87 4.86 -23.09
N ARG A 60 3.25 5.07 -21.93
CA ARG A 60 1.97 4.47 -21.58
C ARG A 60 0.82 5.22 -22.24
N ALA A 61 -0.26 4.51 -22.54
CA ALA A 61 -1.44 5.11 -23.16
C ALA A 61 -2.06 6.23 -22.30
N HIS A 62 -2.02 6.10 -20.96
CA HIS A 62 -2.51 7.15 -20.06
C HIS A 62 -1.62 8.39 -20.04
N ASP A 63 -0.29 8.24 -20.10
CA ASP A 63 0.61 9.39 -20.22
C ASP A 63 0.38 10.16 -21.51
N ILE A 64 0.11 9.43 -22.60
CA ILE A 64 -0.21 9.99 -23.91
C ILE A 64 -1.53 10.75 -23.86
N LEU A 65 -2.56 10.18 -23.23
CA LEU A 65 -3.86 10.83 -23.03
C LEU A 65 -3.71 12.16 -22.26
N LEU A 66 -2.99 12.14 -21.14
CA LEU A 66 -2.77 13.33 -20.31
C LEU A 66 -1.95 14.40 -21.07
N ASN A 67 -0.94 13.98 -21.84
CA ASN A 67 -0.17 14.87 -22.68
C ASN A 67 -1.02 15.49 -23.79
N PHE A 68 -1.80 14.67 -24.49
CA PHE A 68 -2.71 15.09 -25.55
C PHE A 68 -3.73 16.10 -25.03
N SER A 69 -4.38 15.79 -23.90
CA SER A 69 -5.31 16.70 -23.24
C SER A 69 -4.67 18.06 -22.95
N ASN A 70 -3.44 18.07 -22.42
CA ASN A 70 -2.73 19.33 -22.16
C ASN A 70 -2.41 20.12 -23.46
N VAL A 71 -1.95 19.44 -24.51
CA VAL A 71 -1.66 20.08 -25.81
C VAL A 71 -2.93 20.65 -26.44
N LEU A 72 -3.99 19.85 -26.46
CA LEU A 72 -5.28 20.21 -27.03
C LEU A 72 -5.91 21.39 -26.29
N SER A 73 -5.89 21.36 -24.95
CA SER A 73 -6.39 22.46 -24.11
C SER A 73 -5.67 23.79 -24.39
N ARG A 74 -4.34 23.77 -24.59
CA ARG A 74 -3.57 24.99 -24.92
C ARG A 74 -3.91 25.53 -26.31
N LYS A 75 -3.95 24.66 -27.33
CA LYS A 75 -4.21 25.07 -28.72
C LYS A 75 -5.66 25.55 -28.90
N LEU A 76 -6.62 24.77 -28.43
CA LEU A 76 -8.04 25.11 -28.53
C LEU A 76 -8.41 26.30 -27.63
N GLY A 77 -7.79 26.44 -26.46
CA GLY A 77 -7.99 27.58 -25.58
C GLY A 77 -7.53 28.89 -26.23
N LYS A 78 -6.34 28.88 -26.86
CA LYS A 78 -5.77 30.08 -27.50
C LYS A 78 -6.52 30.49 -28.76
N ALA A 79 -6.85 29.54 -29.63
CA ALA A 79 -7.43 29.83 -30.95
C ALA A 79 -8.97 29.92 -30.93
N TYR A 80 -9.64 29.10 -30.11
CA TYR A 80 -11.09 28.91 -30.17
C TYR A 80 -11.81 29.15 -28.84
N LYS A 81 -11.08 29.49 -27.76
CA LYS A 81 -11.62 29.66 -26.40
C LYS A 81 -12.40 28.42 -25.90
N VAL A 82 -11.98 27.23 -26.32
CA VAL A 82 -12.54 25.94 -25.88
C VAL A 82 -11.55 25.27 -24.94
N GLY A 83 -12.01 24.82 -23.77
CA GLY A 83 -11.20 24.09 -22.78
C GLY A 83 -11.69 22.67 -22.56
N ILE A 84 -10.83 21.84 -21.96
CA ILE A 84 -11.17 20.47 -21.54
C ILE A 84 -11.68 20.53 -20.09
N ARG A 85 -12.86 19.95 -19.85
CA ARG A 85 -13.59 19.96 -18.58
C ARG A 85 -13.44 18.67 -17.78
N GLY A 86 -13.05 17.58 -18.42
CA GLY A 86 -12.85 16.31 -17.75
C GLY A 86 -12.35 15.22 -18.70
N ILE A 87 -11.76 14.20 -18.09
CA ILE A 87 -11.24 13.00 -18.73
C ILE A 87 -11.86 11.79 -18.04
N ASP A 88 -12.60 10.99 -18.79
CA ASP A 88 -13.17 9.73 -18.31
C ASP A 88 -12.56 8.58 -19.12
N VAL A 89 -12.01 7.56 -18.45
CA VAL A 89 -11.47 6.36 -19.11
C VAL A 89 -12.39 5.19 -18.85
N TYR A 90 -13.12 4.77 -19.87
CA TYR A 90 -14.11 3.69 -19.72
C TYR A 90 -13.52 2.30 -19.99
N LEU A 91 -12.38 2.22 -20.67
CA LEU A 91 -11.66 0.97 -20.89
C LEU A 91 -10.16 1.22 -20.88
N TYR A 92 -9.43 0.50 -20.04
CA TYR A 92 -7.98 0.42 -20.13
C TYR A 92 -7.54 -1.04 -20.09
N GLU A 93 -7.21 -1.58 -21.27
CA GLU A 93 -6.69 -2.92 -21.44
C GLU A 93 -5.15 -2.90 -21.52
N ILE A 94 -4.53 -3.81 -20.78
CA ILE A 94 -3.08 -3.90 -20.64
C ILE A 94 -2.71 -5.36 -20.88
N ARG A 95 -1.81 -5.59 -21.84
CA ARG A 95 -1.30 -6.92 -22.17
C ARG A 95 0.19 -7.02 -21.91
N PHE A 96 0.61 -7.97 -21.09
CA PHE A 96 2.01 -8.18 -20.77
C PHE A 96 2.31 -9.64 -20.46
N SER A 97 3.57 -10.02 -20.66
CA SER A 97 4.06 -11.37 -20.37
C SER A 97 4.66 -11.44 -18.96
N LEU A 98 4.47 -12.59 -18.33
CA LEU A 98 5.08 -13.01 -17.09
C LEU A 98 6.31 -13.89 -17.36
N ASP A 99 7.22 -13.95 -16.39
CA ASP A 99 8.39 -14.82 -16.47
C ASP A 99 8.00 -16.29 -16.24
N ARG A 100 6.98 -16.52 -15.40
CA ARG A 100 6.40 -17.83 -15.04
C ARG A 100 4.88 -17.83 -15.18
N GLU A 101 4.30 -19.03 -15.29
CA GLU A 101 2.84 -19.19 -15.34
C GLU A 101 2.25 -19.09 -13.93
N PRO A 102 1.05 -18.58 -13.72
CA PRO A 102 0.43 -18.66 -12.39
C PRO A 102 0.11 -20.13 -12.06
N LEU A 103 0.43 -20.57 -10.85
CA LEU A 103 -0.05 -21.85 -10.31
C LEU A 103 -1.54 -21.78 -9.94
N HIS A 104 -2.00 -20.61 -9.49
CA HIS A 104 -3.37 -20.35 -9.06
C HIS A 104 -3.87 -18.98 -9.55
N ASP A 105 -5.19 -18.80 -9.64
CA ASP A 105 -5.81 -17.55 -10.04
C ASP A 105 -5.41 -16.37 -9.15
N ILE A 106 -5.25 -15.20 -9.77
CA ILE A 106 -4.81 -13.97 -9.10
C ILE A 106 -5.89 -12.91 -9.21
N VAL A 107 -6.27 -12.37 -8.06
CA VAL A 107 -7.19 -11.23 -7.97
C VAL A 107 -6.42 -9.97 -7.59
N ILE A 108 -6.72 -8.86 -8.26
CA ILE A 108 -6.19 -7.53 -7.94
C ILE A 108 -7.36 -6.53 -7.83
N PRO A 109 -7.35 -5.63 -6.82
CA PRO A 109 -8.33 -4.55 -6.77
C PRO A 109 -8.32 -3.67 -8.02
N PHE A 110 -9.48 -3.15 -8.41
CA PHE A 110 -9.65 -2.19 -9.53
C PHE A 110 -9.42 -2.74 -10.95
N ALA A 111 -9.14 -4.04 -11.13
CA ALA A 111 -9.00 -4.64 -12.45
C ALA A 111 -9.51 -6.08 -12.54
N ASP A 112 -10.04 -6.43 -13.70
CA ASP A 112 -10.26 -7.81 -14.11
C ASP A 112 -8.94 -8.33 -14.71
N VAL A 113 -8.40 -9.42 -14.17
CA VAL A 113 -7.15 -10.03 -14.64
C VAL A 113 -7.45 -11.42 -15.20
N GLN A 114 -7.09 -11.63 -16.45
CA GLN A 114 -7.14 -12.93 -17.13
C GLN A 114 -5.72 -13.33 -17.50
N ILE A 115 -5.33 -14.56 -17.20
CA ILE A 115 -3.99 -15.08 -17.49
C ILE A 115 -4.12 -16.36 -18.29
N GLU A 116 -3.51 -16.40 -19.47
CA GLU A 116 -3.45 -17.56 -20.35
C GLU A 116 -1.98 -17.96 -20.54
N GLY A 117 -1.55 -19.03 -19.85
CA GLY A 117 -0.14 -19.39 -19.75
C GLY A 117 0.67 -18.28 -19.10
N LYS A 118 1.51 -17.59 -19.89
CA LYS A 118 2.32 -16.45 -19.43
C LYS A 118 1.78 -15.09 -19.85
N GLU A 119 0.75 -15.04 -20.69
CA GLU A 119 0.19 -13.79 -21.18
C GLU A 119 -0.92 -13.30 -20.26
N VAL A 120 -0.78 -12.07 -19.78
CA VAL A 120 -1.75 -11.42 -18.90
C VAL A 120 -2.53 -10.40 -19.69
N ARG A 121 -3.86 -10.46 -19.57
CA ARG A 121 -4.78 -9.41 -19.99
C ARG A 121 -5.43 -8.80 -18.74
N MET A 122 -5.04 -7.57 -18.43
CA MET A 122 -5.58 -6.80 -17.32
C MET A 122 -6.48 -5.69 -17.85
N VAL A 123 -7.72 -5.63 -17.38
CA VAL A 123 -8.74 -4.68 -17.84
C VAL A 123 -9.22 -3.83 -16.67
N LEU A 124 -9.07 -2.51 -16.78
CA LEU A 124 -9.66 -1.53 -15.89
C LEU A 124 -10.86 -0.88 -16.56
N ARG A 125 -11.94 -0.69 -15.81
CA ARG A 125 -13.18 -0.03 -16.24
C ARG A 125 -13.41 1.21 -15.40
N ASP A 126 -14.01 2.24 -16.00
CA ASP A 126 -14.45 3.47 -15.33
C ASP A 126 -13.38 4.10 -14.42
N THR A 127 -12.20 4.28 -15.00
CA THR A 127 -11.03 4.84 -14.31
C THR A 127 -11.04 6.36 -14.35
N SER A 128 -10.77 6.99 -13.20
CA SER A 128 -10.72 8.45 -13.08
C SER A 128 -9.37 9.02 -13.54
N GLU A 129 -9.35 10.31 -13.89
CA GLU A 129 -8.10 11.02 -14.20
C GLU A 129 -7.07 10.95 -13.04
N GLU A 130 -7.55 11.06 -11.79
CA GLU A 130 -6.69 10.97 -10.60
C GLU A 130 -6.00 9.60 -10.51
N PHE A 131 -6.72 8.53 -10.84
CA PHE A 131 -6.16 7.18 -10.85
C PHE A 131 -4.99 7.05 -11.84
N LEU A 132 -5.14 7.62 -13.04
CA LEU A 132 -4.08 7.62 -14.05
C LEU A 132 -2.85 8.40 -13.59
N ARG A 133 -3.05 9.51 -12.86
CA ARG A 133 -1.96 10.37 -12.36
C ARG A 133 -1.16 9.73 -11.22
N LYS A 134 -1.79 8.87 -10.42
CA LYS A 134 -1.18 8.27 -9.21
C LYS A 134 -0.33 7.02 -9.50
N ASN A 135 0.07 6.78 -10.75
CA ASN A 135 0.89 5.64 -11.15
C ASN A 135 0.37 4.27 -10.63
N TYR A 136 -0.96 4.12 -10.52
CA TYR A 136 -1.54 2.88 -10.01
C TYR A 136 -1.37 1.73 -11.01
N VAL A 137 -1.41 2.03 -12.31
CA VAL A 137 -1.27 1.03 -13.37
C VAL A 137 0.05 0.27 -13.27
N ASP A 138 1.19 0.95 -13.17
CA ASP A 138 2.49 0.26 -13.07
C ASP A 138 2.63 -0.51 -11.74
N ARG A 139 2.05 0.00 -10.65
CA ARG A 139 2.01 -0.72 -9.36
C ARG A 139 1.18 -2.00 -9.45
N MET A 140 0.06 -1.97 -10.16
CA MET A 140 -0.77 -3.16 -10.38
C MET A 140 -0.03 -4.20 -11.24
N ILE A 141 0.65 -3.79 -12.31
CA ILE A 141 1.47 -4.71 -13.13
C ILE A 141 2.56 -5.37 -12.27
N ARG A 142 3.23 -4.59 -11.42
CA ARG A 142 4.23 -5.10 -10.49
C ARG A 142 3.63 -6.10 -9.49
N LEU A 143 2.47 -5.77 -8.94
CA LEU A 143 1.76 -6.65 -8.00
C LEU A 143 1.32 -7.96 -8.65
N VAL A 144 0.88 -7.98 -9.92
CA VAL A 144 0.64 -9.25 -10.64
C VAL A 144 1.91 -10.08 -10.67
N ARG A 145 3.03 -9.50 -11.11
CA ARG A 145 4.31 -10.20 -11.22
C ARG A 145 4.76 -10.76 -9.87
N GLU A 146 4.68 -9.95 -8.82
CA GLU A 146 5.02 -10.33 -7.46
C GLU A 146 4.15 -11.49 -6.95
N LYS A 147 2.83 -11.42 -7.15
CA LYS A 147 1.92 -12.51 -6.76
C LYS A 147 2.22 -13.82 -7.48
N VAL A 148 2.53 -13.77 -8.78
CA VAL A 148 2.92 -14.97 -9.56
C VAL A 148 4.22 -15.54 -9.02
N GLU A 149 5.26 -14.72 -8.85
CA GLU A 149 6.54 -15.17 -8.30
C GLU A 149 6.35 -15.79 -6.91
N ASN A 150 5.59 -15.14 -6.02
CA ASN A 150 5.31 -15.63 -4.67
C ASN A 150 4.61 -16.99 -4.62
N GLN A 151 3.85 -17.38 -5.66
CA GLN A 151 3.27 -18.73 -5.73
C GLN A 151 4.34 -19.80 -5.91
N TYR A 152 5.47 -19.49 -6.55
CA TYR A 152 6.60 -20.40 -6.69
C TYR A 152 7.60 -20.31 -5.54
N TYR A 153 7.52 -19.26 -4.74
CA TYR A 153 8.10 -19.24 -3.41
C TYR A 153 7.21 -20.09 -2.51
N GLU A 154 7.22 -21.42 -2.72
CA GLU A 154 6.97 -22.32 -1.61
C GLU A 154 7.95 -21.91 -0.52
N GLY A 155 7.43 -21.46 0.61
CA GLY A 155 8.23 -21.03 1.74
C GLY A 155 9.21 -22.14 2.08
N LYS A 156 10.42 -22.08 1.50
CA LYS A 156 11.56 -22.78 2.03
C LYS A 156 11.62 -22.25 3.45
N GLY A 157 11.24 -23.10 4.42
CA GLY A 157 11.25 -22.76 5.83
C GLY A 157 12.52 -21.97 6.14
N GLU A 158 12.39 -20.93 6.97
CA GLU A 158 13.43 -19.95 7.32
C GLU A 158 14.75 -20.16 6.57
N PHE A 159 15.07 -19.31 5.58
CA PHE A 159 16.36 -19.40 4.91
C PHE A 159 17.49 -19.29 5.96
N TRP A 160 18.07 -20.44 6.29
CA TRP A 160 19.00 -20.57 7.40
C TRP A 160 20.36 -21.02 6.87
N LYS A 161 21.40 -20.32 7.33
CA LYS A 161 22.80 -20.63 7.03
C LYS A 161 23.63 -20.44 8.28
N LEU A 162 24.30 -21.50 8.75
CA LEU A 162 25.23 -21.40 9.86
C LEU A 162 26.44 -20.54 9.49
N ILE A 163 26.63 -19.42 10.19
CA ILE A 163 27.79 -18.54 10.02
C ILE A 163 28.89 -18.90 11.04
N TRP A 164 28.50 -19.11 12.29
CA TRP A 164 29.40 -19.43 13.39
C TRP A 164 28.64 -20.17 14.50
N ARG A 165 29.35 -21.04 15.24
CA ARG A 165 28.83 -21.77 16.39
C ARG A 165 29.91 -21.79 17.47
N SER A 166 29.55 -21.52 18.72
CA SER A 166 30.47 -21.70 19.85
C SER A 166 30.76 -23.19 20.08
N GLU A 167 31.82 -23.47 20.84
CA GLU A 167 32.00 -24.80 21.41
C GLU A 167 30.79 -25.22 22.24
N GLU A 168 30.51 -26.52 22.26
CA GLU A 168 29.44 -27.10 23.04
C GLU A 168 29.79 -27.00 24.53
N LYS A 169 28.80 -26.61 25.34
CA LYS A 169 28.94 -26.50 26.79
C LYS A 169 27.99 -27.48 27.44
N ASP A 170 28.41 -28.11 28.52
CA ASP A 170 27.55 -28.99 29.29
C ASP A 170 26.36 -28.19 29.87
N PRO A 171 25.10 -28.59 29.58
CA PRO A 171 23.93 -27.89 30.09
C PRO A 171 23.79 -28.11 31.60
N VAL A 172 23.98 -27.05 32.38
CA VAL A 172 23.83 -27.07 33.85
C VAL A 172 22.38 -27.00 34.32
N TRP A 173 21.44 -26.75 33.42
CA TRP A 173 20.01 -26.63 33.70
C TRP A 173 19.19 -27.21 32.54
N ASN A 174 18.13 -27.96 32.85
CA ASN A 174 17.35 -28.72 31.87
C ASN A 174 15.81 -28.59 32.05
N ARG A 175 15.34 -27.63 32.87
CA ARG A 175 13.90 -27.37 33.08
C ARG A 175 13.47 -26.11 32.35
N ASP A 176 12.18 -26.00 32.05
CA ASP A 176 11.59 -24.79 31.47
C ASP A 176 11.74 -23.61 32.43
N PRO A 177 12.45 -22.53 32.03
CA PRO A 177 12.63 -21.36 32.88
C PRO A 177 11.31 -20.65 33.20
N THR A 178 10.33 -20.67 32.31
CA THR A 178 9.01 -20.05 32.49
C THR A 178 8.23 -20.73 33.60
N GLU A 179 8.14 -22.05 33.56
CA GLU A 179 7.45 -22.82 34.61
C GLU A 179 8.10 -22.63 35.98
N GLU A 180 9.44 -22.63 36.03
CA GLU A 180 10.18 -22.45 37.28
C GLU A 180 9.98 -21.05 37.85
N MET A 181 10.03 -20.01 37.01
CA MET A 181 9.75 -18.64 37.41
C MET A 181 8.31 -18.47 37.92
N LEU A 182 7.32 -19.18 37.34
CA LEU A 182 5.95 -19.17 37.84
C LEU A 182 5.83 -19.84 39.21
N LYS A 183 6.42 -21.03 39.38
CA LYS A 183 6.44 -21.76 40.66
C LYS A 183 7.06 -20.93 41.79
N ARG A 184 8.10 -20.16 41.47
CA ARG A 184 8.80 -19.27 42.41
C ARG A 184 8.14 -17.91 42.59
N GLY A 185 7.08 -17.60 41.84
CA GLY A 185 6.40 -16.31 41.88
C GLY A 185 7.28 -15.16 41.39
N TRP A 186 8.14 -15.40 40.40
CA TRP A 186 8.93 -14.37 39.71
C TRP A 186 8.16 -13.77 38.53
N LEU A 187 7.23 -14.54 37.98
CA LEU A 187 6.32 -14.14 36.91
C LEU A 187 4.88 -14.39 37.33
N VAL A 188 3.97 -13.58 36.78
CA VAL A 188 2.52 -13.82 36.81
C VAL A 188 1.99 -13.56 35.41
N GLN A 189 1.05 -14.37 34.94
CA GLN A 189 0.40 -14.12 33.64
C GLN A 189 -0.35 -12.78 33.69
N GLY A 190 -0.12 -11.94 32.68
CA GLY A 190 -0.84 -10.68 32.53
C GLY A 190 -2.31 -10.92 32.12
N PRO A 191 -3.16 -9.88 32.22
CA PRO A 191 -4.59 -10.01 31.89
C PRO A 191 -4.85 -10.24 30.39
N THR A 192 -3.86 -10.04 29.53
CA THR A 192 -3.97 -10.18 28.08
C THR A 192 -3.00 -11.23 27.54
N LYS A 193 -3.38 -11.86 26.43
CA LYS A 193 -2.63 -12.96 25.80
C LYS A 193 -1.18 -12.55 25.51
N GLY A 194 -0.24 -13.41 25.89
CA GLY A 194 1.19 -13.21 25.63
C GLY A 194 1.84 -12.10 26.46
N LYS A 195 1.19 -11.61 27.53
CA LYS A 195 1.76 -10.62 28.45
C LYS A 195 2.09 -11.25 29.80
N TRP A 196 3.15 -10.75 30.42
CA TRP A 196 3.64 -11.21 31.72
C TRP A 196 3.86 -10.01 32.64
N PHE A 197 3.53 -10.19 33.91
CA PHE A 197 3.91 -9.29 34.99
C PHE A 197 5.19 -9.80 35.66
N TYR A 198 6.26 -9.04 35.53
CA TYR A 198 7.58 -9.37 36.07
C TYR A 198 7.70 -8.86 37.51
N ARG A 199 7.93 -9.77 38.45
CA ARG A 199 8.19 -9.45 39.86
C ARG A 199 9.68 -9.12 40.08
N PRO A 200 10.07 -8.60 41.26
CA PRO A 200 11.38 -7.98 41.47
C PRO A 200 12.58 -8.83 41.02
N GLN A 201 12.56 -10.14 41.23
CA GLN A 201 13.66 -11.04 40.85
C GLN A 201 13.87 -11.11 39.34
N ALA A 202 12.79 -11.31 38.57
CA ALA A 202 12.87 -11.34 37.11
C ALA A 202 13.18 -9.95 36.53
N ALA A 203 12.62 -8.89 37.12
CA ALA A 203 12.93 -7.52 36.74
C ALA A 203 14.41 -7.16 36.96
N ALA A 204 15.01 -7.60 38.08
CA ALA A 204 16.43 -7.39 38.36
C ALA A 204 17.33 -8.08 37.33
N ILE A 205 16.96 -9.28 36.86
CA ILE A 205 17.67 -9.98 35.80
C ILE A 205 17.60 -9.19 34.49
N LEU A 206 16.42 -8.72 34.09
CA LEU A 206 16.25 -7.91 32.88
C LEU A 206 17.09 -6.64 32.92
N ARG A 207 17.14 -5.94 34.07
CA ARG A 207 17.98 -4.75 34.25
C ARG A 207 19.47 -5.05 34.21
N ALA A 208 19.89 -6.21 34.74
CA ALA A 208 21.28 -6.63 34.63
C ALA A 208 21.66 -6.92 33.17
N MET A 209 20.80 -7.59 32.40
CA MET A 209 21.02 -7.85 30.97
C MET A 209 21.08 -6.55 30.16
N GLU A 210 20.16 -5.62 30.40
CA GLU A 210 20.16 -4.28 29.79
C GLU A 210 21.46 -3.53 30.08
N ARG A 211 21.90 -3.51 31.35
CA ARG A 211 23.17 -2.87 31.74
C ARG A 211 24.37 -3.46 31.00
N ILE A 212 24.45 -4.79 30.90
CA ILE A 212 25.53 -5.47 30.16
C ILE A 212 25.52 -5.05 28.69
N ALA A 213 24.36 -5.04 28.03
CA ALA A 213 24.27 -4.61 26.63
C ALA A 213 24.73 -3.16 26.43
N ILE A 214 24.34 -2.25 27.34
CA ILE A 214 24.75 -0.84 27.30
C ILE A 214 26.27 -0.70 27.52
N GLU A 215 26.80 -1.33 28.57
CA GLU A 215 28.19 -1.14 29.01
C GLU A 215 29.19 -1.85 28.10
N GLU A 216 28.88 -3.06 27.65
CA GLU A 216 29.82 -3.92 26.92
C GLU A 216 29.68 -3.83 25.40
N VAL A 217 28.53 -3.35 24.89
CA VAL A 217 28.28 -3.27 23.43
C VAL A 217 28.03 -1.84 22.97
N LEU A 218 27.01 -1.16 23.50
CA LEU A 218 26.56 0.11 22.93
C LEU A 218 27.56 1.26 23.19
N LYS A 219 28.01 1.43 24.43
CA LYS A 219 28.96 2.49 24.81
C LYS A 219 30.32 2.33 24.11
N PRO A 220 30.97 1.15 24.09
CA PRO A 220 32.26 0.99 23.41
C PRO A 220 32.20 1.25 21.90
N LEU A 221 31.04 0.99 21.27
CA LEU A 221 30.81 1.25 19.85
C LEU A 221 30.32 2.68 19.56
N GLY A 222 30.14 3.52 20.60
CA GLY A 222 29.80 4.93 20.44
C GLY A 222 28.34 5.24 20.12
N PHE A 223 27.42 4.28 20.34
CA PHE A 223 25.98 4.52 20.14
C PHE A 223 25.48 5.63 21.06
N GLN A 224 24.54 6.44 20.55
CA GLN A 224 23.88 7.50 21.29
C GLN A 224 22.44 7.08 21.60
N GLU A 225 22.04 7.25 22.85
CA GLU A 225 20.70 6.90 23.30
C GLU A 225 19.65 7.91 22.79
N VAL A 226 18.53 7.39 22.30
CA VAL A 226 17.37 8.17 21.84
C VAL A 226 16.09 7.56 22.39
N ILE A 227 15.04 8.38 22.50
CA ILE A 227 13.71 7.93 22.92
C ILE A 227 12.75 8.14 21.76
N GLU A 228 12.14 7.06 21.31
CA GLU A 228 11.20 7.07 20.20
C GLU A 228 9.76 6.89 20.65
N SER A 229 8.83 7.29 19.77
CA SER A 229 7.42 7.04 20.00
C SER A 229 7.12 5.55 19.94
N HIS A 230 6.43 5.04 20.96
CA HIS A 230 5.89 3.68 20.95
C HIS A 230 4.58 3.56 20.14
N ILE A 231 4.05 4.68 19.62
CA ILE A 231 2.93 4.72 18.67
C ILE A 231 3.48 5.18 17.33
N VAL A 232 3.41 4.31 16.33
CA VAL A 232 3.98 4.55 15.01
C VAL A 232 2.86 4.81 14.01
N PRO A 233 2.86 5.97 13.31
CA PRO A 233 1.81 6.30 12.36
C PRO A 233 1.96 5.54 11.04
N PHE A 234 0.85 5.38 10.33
CA PHE A 234 0.81 4.59 9.09
C PHE A 234 1.68 5.15 7.97
N ASP A 235 1.94 6.45 7.92
CA ASP A 235 2.83 7.05 6.91
C ASP A 235 4.27 6.54 7.04
N ILE A 236 4.74 6.29 8.27
CA ILE A 236 6.05 5.68 8.51
C ILE A 236 6.06 4.21 8.07
N TRP A 237 5.01 3.46 8.40
CA TRP A 237 4.93 2.06 7.98
C TRP A 237 4.70 1.85 6.49
N LEU A 238 4.07 2.81 5.81
CA LEU A 238 4.00 2.84 4.35
C LEU A 238 5.38 3.09 3.73
N LYS A 239 6.19 3.99 4.30
CA LYS A 239 7.55 4.27 3.82
C LYS A 239 8.49 3.08 4.02
N THR A 240 8.35 2.38 5.14
CA THR A 240 9.21 1.25 5.52
C THR A 240 8.71 -0.10 5.02
N GLY A 241 7.53 -0.16 4.39
CA GLY A 241 6.94 -1.39 3.82
C GLY A 241 6.26 -2.33 4.83
N HIS A 242 6.26 -2.00 6.13
CA HIS A 242 5.70 -2.87 7.17
C HIS A 242 4.19 -3.13 7.00
N LEU A 243 3.42 -2.11 6.57
CA LEU A 243 1.99 -2.29 6.34
C LEU A 243 1.68 -3.22 5.15
N GLU A 244 2.61 -3.37 4.21
CA GLU A 244 2.47 -4.27 3.07
C GLU A 244 2.80 -5.72 3.47
N GLY A 245 3.81 -5.92 4.33
CA GLY A 245 4.31 -7.25 4.68
C GLY A 245 3.64 -7.93 5.88
N MET A 246 3.20 -7.19 6.89
CA MET A 246 2.77 -7.75 8.19
C MET A 246 1.57 -7.06 8.85
N PRO A 247 0.51 -6.69 8.10
CA PRO A 247 -0.65 -6.02 8.70
C PRO A 247 -1.39 -6.89 9.74
N GLY A 248 -1.26 -8.22 9.66
CA GLY A 248 -1.94 -9.15 10.58
C GLY A 248 -1.32 -9.27 11.97
N GLU A 249 -0.15 -8.68 12.21
CA GLU A 249 0.60 -8.82 13.46
C GLU A 249 0.59 -7.57 14.34
N ILE A 250 0.04 -6.47 13.82
CA ILE A 250 0.10 -5.15 14.44
C ILE A 250 -1.06 -4.96 15.42
N TYR A 251 -0.76 -4.43 16.61
CA TYR A 251 -1.78 -3.87 17.50
C TYR A 251 -2.12 -2.44 17.07
N TYR A 252 -3.28 -2.27 16.43
CA TYR A 252 -3.75 -0.97 15.97
C TYR A 252 -4.24 -0.08 17.12
N VAL A 253 -4.00 1.22 16.99
CA VAL A 253 -4.40 2.23 17.98
C VAL A 253 -5.47 3.14 17.37
N CYS A 254 -6.59 3.23 18.06
CA CYS A 254 -7.69 4.16 17.74
C CYS A 254 -7.76 5.26 18.79
N GLU A 255 -7.92 6.50 18.36
CA GLU A 255 -8.12 7.64 19.25
C GLU A 255 -9.62 7.93 19.43
N PRO A 256 -10.04 8.53 20.55
CA PRO A 256 -11.36 9.15 20.67
C PRO A 256 -11.65 10.07 19.47
N ARG A 257 -12.84 9.93 18.87
CA ARG A 257 -13.31 10.84 17.82
C ARG A 257 -13.45 12.27 18.36
N SER A 258 -13.87 12.40 19.62
CA SER A 258 -14.02 13.67 20.32
C SER A 258 -13.61 13.51 21.79
N ARG A 259 -13.14 14.62 22.37
CA ARG A 259 -12.87 14.72 23.82
C ARG A 259 -14.01 15.42 24.56
N ASP A 260 -15.09 15.81 23.88
CA ASP A 260 -16.28 16.38 24.52
C ASP A 260 -16.95 15.32 25.40
N VAL A 261 -17.07 15.62 26.68
CA VAL A 261 -17.69 14.73 27.67
C VAL A 261 -19.13 14.39 27.31
N LYS A 262 -19.86 15.32 26.66
CA LYS A 262 -21.25 15.06 26.23
C LYS A 262 -21.36 13.95 25.20
N GLU A 263 -20.36 13.80 24.32
CA GLU A 263 -20.33 12.69 23.36
C GLU A 263 -20.04 11.33 24.02
N TRP A 264 -19.49 11.33 25.25
CA TRP A 264 -19.21 10.13 26.03
C TRP A 264 -20.29 9.82 27.09
N GLU A 265 -21.27 10.71 27.31
CA GLU A 265 -22.27 10.59 28.36
C GLU A 265 -23.02 9.25 28.29
N ARG A 266 -23.52 8.90 27.11
CA ARG A 266 -24.23 7.63 26.89
C ARG A 266 -23.36 6.41 27.18
N PHE A 267 -22.10 6.42 26.73
CA PHE A 267 -21.15 5.34 27.02
C PHE A 267 -20.96 5.18 28.54
N ILE A 268 -20.74 6.28 29.25
CA ILE A 268 -20.52 6.29 30.70
C ILE A 268 -21.74 5.77 31.45
N ASP A 269 -22.94 6.21 31.07
CA ASP A 269 -24.19 5.79 31.71
C ASP A 269 -24.43 4.30 31.51
N LEU A 270 -24.23 3.79 30.29
CA LEU A 270 -24.30 2.36 30.01
C LEU A 270 -23.34 1.57 30.91
N VAL A 271 -22.06 1.96 30.97
CA VAL A 271 -21.06 1.29 31.84
C VAL A 271 -21.48 1.32 33.32
N LYS A 272 -22.03 2.42 33.82
CA LYS A 272 -22.49 2.54 35.21
C LYS A 272 -23.68 1.62 35.51
N ILE A 273 -24.61 1.50 34.57
CA ILE A 273 -25.84 0.70 34.71
C ILE A 273 -25.53 -0.80 34.55
N THR A 274 -24.83 -1.18 33.47
CA THR A 274 -24.61 -2.58 33.12
C THR A 274 -23.38 -3.19 33.77
N ARG A 275 -22.40 -2.37 34.17
CA ARG A 275 -21.06 -2.81 34.60
C ARG A 275 -20.30 -3.60 33.53
N GLU A 276 -20.66 -3.41 32.27
CA GLU A 276 -20.05 -4.02 31.10
C GLU A 276 -19.56 -2.94 30.12
N VAL A 277 -18.73 -3.33 29.16
CA VAL A 277 -18.23 -2.41 28.11
C VAL A 277 -19.21 -2.43 26.93
N PRO A 278 -19.92 -1.32 26.63
CA PRO A 278 -20.83 -1.26 25.48
C PRO A 278 -20.02 -1.10 24.18
N GLU A 279 -19.61 -2.21 23.58
CA GLU A 279 -18.68 -2.25 22.44
C GLU A 279 -19.15 -1.43 21.23
N ASP A 280 -20.45 -1.46 20.91
CA ASP A 280 -21.00 -0.70 19.79
C ASP A 280 -20.94 0.82 20.02
N GLU A 281 -21.18 1.26 21.26
CA GLU A 281 -21.08 2.67 21.63
C GLU A 281 -19.61 3.11 21.66
N LEU A 282 -18.71 2.26 22.18
CA LEU A 282 -17.27 2.48 22.11
C LEU A 282 -16.80 2.65 20.67
N ARG A 283 -17.20 1.76 19.76
CA ARG A 283 -16.82 1.81 18.34
C ARG A 283 -17.28 3.11 17.67
N ARG A 284 -18.45 3.64 18.03
CA ARG A 284 -18.97 4.93 17.48
C ARG A 284 -18.15 6.13 17.96
N ASN A 285 -17.66 6.07 19.19
CA ASN A 285 -16.90 7.15 19.81
C ASN A 285 -15.41 7.11 19.46
N LEU A 286 -14.93 6.06 18.80
CA LEU A 286 -13.56 5.94 18.32
C LEU A 286 -13.44 6.38 16.85
N SER A 287 -12.28 6.95 16.53
CA SER A 287 -11.86 7.21 15.16
C SER A 287 -11.31 5.95 14.49
N LEU A 288 -11.16 5.98 13.16
CA LEU A 288 -10.43 4.93 12.43
C LEU A 288 -8.95 4.96 12.84
N PRO A 289 -8.29 3.79 12.93
CA PRO A 289 -6.88 3.75 13.29
C PRO A 289 -6.03 4.48 12.25
N ARG A 290 -5.03 5.21 12.73
CA ARG A 290 -4.01 5.90 11.92
C ARG A 290 -2.58 5.54 12.33
N ALA A 291 -2.46 4.69 13.34
CA ALA A 291 -1.21 4.27 13.95
C ALA A 291 -1.39 2.89 14.60
N GLY A 292 -0.29 2.32 15.05
CA GLY A 292 -0.32 1.16 15.95
C GLY A 292 0.82 1.20 16.94
N ILE A 293 0.83 0.23 17.85
CA ILE A 293 1.95 0.03 18.77
C ILE A 293 3.19 -0.37 17.96
N CYS A 294 4.34 0.19 18.32
CA CYS A 294 5.61 -0.08 17.67
C CYS A 294 5.86 -1.58 17.47
N TYR A 295 6.26 -1.96 16.26
CA TYR A 295 6.53 -3.34 15.87
C TYR A 295 8.05 -3.60 15.75
N ALA A 296 8.77 -2.82 14.94
CA ALA A 296 10.18 -3.08 14.60
C ALA A 296 11.21 -2.27 15.41
N GLN A 297 10.81 -1.26 16.18
CA GLN A 297 11.63 -0.45 17.11
C GLN A 297 12.88 0.26 16.50
N CYS A 298 13.07 0.21 15.18
CA CYS A 298 14.16 0.92 14.52
C CYS A 298 13.85 2.42 14.39
N PRO A 299 14.87 3.29 14.51
CA PRO A 299 14.74 4.70 14.24
C PRO A 299 14.24 5.00 12.83
N VAL A 300 13.45 6.06 12.75
CA VAL A 300 12.79 6.55 11.53
C VAL A 300 13.45 7.83 11.05
#